data_AF-A0AAU6NLI2-F1
#
_entry.id   AF-A0AAU6NLI2-F1
#
_cell.length_a   1.000
_cell.length_b   1.000
_cell.length_c   1.000
_cell.angle_alpha   90.00
_cell.angle_beta   90.00
_cell.angle_gamma   90.00
#
_symmetry.space_group_name_H-M   'P 1'
#
loop_
_entity.id
_entity.type
_entity.pdbx_description
1 polymer ?
#
loop_
_entity_poly.entity_id
_entity_poly.type
_entity_poly.pdbx_seq_one_letter_code
_entity_poly.pdbx_strand_id
1 'polypeptide(L)'
;MNRLNITSILASITTERDEKMQQLVARLSDGKKTSGSPVAIRFKPAVRDFVTLVSGRLGISSAELVNILVEGIMRETLIPRQAAISHIHERFWLLMDEHRLSVLDVARLLSDWNIGLSVLESRERTMDYLTAPLLKQLSQWFYVSARWLEGRDTRPVHLTAFSEWMQVAREIKKRIQKSASDDTPPPGIFLARENKYASSGITDEYENVFIFMKHDKTVNRHKTTNTVTISTTECLGYCPSAGESKTQLNSFLSMTNILFRTHVLYNFDIFYVSGYLLDVLKEGEILPATVLREIQKHHSTESGPLYKNIRTDEERKPFLFPLEYITPEWSELAREITALSIP
;
A
#
# COMPACT_ATOMS: atom_id res chain seq x y z
N MET A 1 -11.79 -38.62 16.13
CA MET A 1 -10.65 -37.67 16.23
C MET A 1 -11.10 -36.33 15.70
N ASN A 2 -11.27 -35.32 16.57
CA ASN A 2 -11.52 -33.96 16.11
C ASN A 2 -10.29 -33.47 15.35
N ARG A 3 -10.45 -33.11 14.08
CA ARG A 3 -9.39 -32.44 13.32
C ARG A 3 -9.20 -31.05 13.92
N LEU A 4 -8.19 -30.91 14.78
CA LEU A 4 -7.77 -29.62 15.31
C LEU A 4 -7.10 -28.83 14.17
N ASN A 5 -7.88 -27.97 13.54
CA ASN A 5 -7.40 -26.94 12.62
C ASN A 5 -7.50 -25.56 13.30
N ILE A 6 -6.81 -24.55 12.74
CA ILE A 6 -6.76 -23.22 13.35
C ILE A 6 -8.16 -22.62 13.58
N THR A 7 -9.08 -22.82 12.63
CA THR A 7 -10.46 -22.35 12.72
C THR A 7 -11.18 -22.97 13.92
N SER A 8 -11.06 -24.28 14.12
CA SER A 8 -11.66 -24.99 15.26
C SER A 8 -11.06 -24.55 16.60
N ILE A 9 -9.74 -24.28 16.62
CA ILE A 9 -9.05 -23.80 17.82
C ILE A 9 -9.53 -22.39 18.20
N LEU A 10 -9.55 -21.46 17.24
CA LEU A 10 -10.00 -20.08 17.49
C LEU A 10 -11.49 -20.03 17.87
N ALA A 11 -12.32 -20.86 17.25
CA ALA A 11 -13.73 -21.00 17.61
C ALA A 11 -13.88 -21.45 19.07
N SER A 12 -13.17 -22.51 19.47
CA SER A 12 -13.17 -22.99 20.86
C SER A 12 -12.70 -21.93 21.86
N ILE A 13 -11.61 -21.23 21.58
CA ILE A 13 -11.10 -20.14 22.43
C ILE A 13 -12.15 -19.03 22.60
N THR A 14 -12.91 -18.75 21.55
CA THR A 14 -13.94 -17.70 21.58
C THR A 14 -15.16 -18.14 22.39
N THR A 15 -15.57 -19.41 22.29
CA THR A 15 -16.78 -19.95 22.93
C THR A 15 -16.57 -20.41 24.37
N GLU A 16 -15.37 -20.90 24.71
CA GLU A 16 -15.05 -21.49 26.02
C GLU A 16 -14.46 -20.44 26.99
N ARG A 17 -15.16 -19.31 27.17
CA ARG A 17 -14.72 -18.26 28.11
C ARG A 17 -15.05 -18.65 29.55
N ASP A 18 -14.04 -19.05 30.30
CA ASP A 18 -14.14 -19.31 31.74
C ASP A 18 -13.54 -18.16 32.59
N GLU A 19 -13.73 -18.23 33.90
CA GLU A 19 -13.17 -17.24 34.85
C GLU A 19 -11.65 -17.14 34.77
N LYS A 20 -10.94 -18.24 34.43
CA LYS A 20 -9.48 -18.25 34.30
C LYS A 20 -9.03 -17.45 33.08
N MET A 21 -9.71 -17.59 31.94
CA MET A 21 -9.46 -16.77 30.76
C MET A 21 -9.70 -15.28 31.04
N GLN A 22 -10.73 -14.95 31.83
CA GLN A 22 -10.97 -13.56 32.24
C GLN A 22 -9.84 -13.00 33.11
N GLN A 23 -9.29 -13.81 34.02
CA GLN A 23 -8.12 -13.41 34.83
C GLN A 23 -6.86 -13.20 33.97
N LEU A 24 -6.65 -14.02 32.94
CA LEU A 24 -5.54 -13.84 31.99
C LEU A 24 -5.69 -12.53 31.19
N VAL A 25 -6.92 -12.21 30.75
CA VAL A 25 -7.24 -10.95 30.08
C VAL A 25 -6.96 -9.73 30.98
N ALA A 26 -7.31 -9.81 32.27
CA ALA A 26 -7.01 -8.74 33.23
C ALA A 26 -5.48 -8.52 33.38
N ARG A 27 -4.70 -9.62 33.50
CA ARG A 27 -3.23 -9.54 33.59
C ARG A 27 -2.58 -9.01 32.32
N LEU A 28 -3.14 -9.33 31.16
CA LEU A 28 -2.67 -8.80 29.87
C LEU A 28 -2.82 -7.27 29.81
N SER A 29 -3.93 -6.75 30.33
CA SER A 29 -4.20 -5.31 30.38
C SER A 29 -3.26 -4.56 31.34
N ASP A 30 -2.81 -5.21 32.42
CA ASP A 30 -1.93 -4.61 33.44
C ASP A 30 -0.46 -4.44 33.00
N GLY A 31 -0.06 -5.00 31.85
CA GLY A 31 1.27 -4.82 31.25
C GLY A 31 2.46 -5.32 32.09
N LYS A 32 2.21 -5.96 33.23
CA LYS A 32 3.26 -6.50 34.10
C LYS A 32 3.91 -7.70 33.40
N LYS A 33 5.21 -7.58 33.11
CA LYS A 33 6.07 -8.73 32.76
C LYS A 33 6.00 -9.73 33.91
N THR A 34 5.17 -10.75 33.76
CA THR A 34 5.12 -11.81 34.75
C THR A 34 6.37 -12.67 34.55
N SER A 35 7.27 -12.62 35.53
CA SER A 35 8.41 -13.53 35.65
C SER A 35 7.89 -14.93 35.95
N GLY A 36 7.40 -15.60 34.90
CA GLY A 36 7.02 -17.00 34.90
C GLY A 36 8.21 -17.90 34.52
N SER A 37 8.13 -19.17 34.91
CA SER A 37 9.12 -20.17 34.50
C SER A 37 9.14 -20.28 32.96
N PRO A 38 10.31 -20.27 32.29
CA PRO A 38 10.38 -20.30 30.85
C PRO A 38 9.73 -21.58 30.30
N VAL A 39 8.69 -21.42 29.49
CA VAL A 39 8.06 -22.54 28.80
C VAL A 39 8.93 -22.91 27.60
N ALA A 40 9.51 -24.11 27.63
CA ALA A 40 10.27 -24.64 26.50
C ALA A 40 9.31 -25.16 25.42
N ILE A 41 9.05 -24.36 24.39
CA ILE A 41 8.23 -24.76 23.24
C ILE A 41 9.09 -25.54 22.23
N ARG A 42 8.68 -26.76 21.89
CA ARG A 42 9.32 -27.57 20.85
C ARG A 42 8.64 -27.32 19.50
N PHE A 43 9.33 -26.65 18.60
CA PHE A 43 8.86 -26.43 17.23
C PHE A 43 9.26 -27.58 16.30
N LYS A 44 8.43 -27.87 15.30
CA LYS A 44 8.86 -28.65 14.14
C LYS A 44 9.98 -27.88 13.39
N PRO A 45 10.92 -28.57 12.71
CA PRO A 45 12.05 -27.90 12.06
C PRO A 45 11.66 -26.72 11.17
N ALA A 46 10.73 -26.91 10.23
CA ALA A 46 10.28 -25.83 9.34
C ALA A 46 9.65 -24.64 10.08
N VAL A 47 8.92 -24.89 11.18
CA VAL A 47 8.31 -23.83 12.00
C VAL A 47 9.38 -23.05 12.77
N ARG A 48 10.39 -23.75 13.30
CA ARG A 48 11.56 -23.13 13.94
C ARG A 48 12.27 -22.23 12.95
N ASP A 49 12.56 -22.74 11.75
CA ASP A 49 13.31 -22.00 10.74
C ASP A 49 12.53 -20.75 10.27
N PHE A 50 11.20 -20.85 10.15
CA PHE A 50 10.32 -19.70 9.93
C PHE A 50 10.40 -18.66 11.06
N VAL A 51 10.24 -19.09 12.32
CA VAL A 51 10.31 -18.19 13.49
C VAL A 51 11.67 -17.49 13.56
N THR A 52 12.76 -18.22 13.35
CA THR A 52 14.12 -17.67 13.33
C THR A 52 14.31 -16.66 12.20
N LEU A 53 13.80 -16.97 11.00
CA LEU A 53 13.89 -16.08 9.85
C LEU A 53 13.14 -14.76 10.08
N VAL A 54 11.88 -14.84 10.54
CA VAL A 54 11.03 -13.68 10.76
C VAL A 54 11.56 -12.84 11.93
N SER A 55 11.93 -13.46 13.04
CA SER A 55 12.49 -12.74 14.19
C SER A 55 13.81 -12.05 13.82
N GLY A 56 14.65 -12.70 13.01
CA GLY A 56 15.89 -12.11 12.48
C GLY A 56 15.64 -10.90 11.59
N ARG A 57 14.62 -10.95 10.71
CA ARG A 57 14.23 -9.80 9.87
C ARG A 57 13.68 -8.62 10.68
N LEU A 58 12.99 -8.90 11.77
CA LEU A 58 12.43 -7.90 12.69
C LEU A 58 13.46 -7.40 13.73
N GLY A 59 14.63 -8.02 13.84
CA GLY A 59 15.66 -7.66 14.83
C GLY A 59 15.29 -7.99 16.28
N ILE A 60 14.35 -8.93 16.49
CA ILE A 60 13.89 -9.36 17.82
C ILE A 60 14.23 -10.82 18.10
N SER A 61 14.12 -11.25 19.36
CA SER A 61 14.30 -12.66 19.72
C SER A 61 13.11 -13.51 19.24
N SER A 62 13.34 -14.80 19.00
CA SER A 62 12.27 -15.74 18.65
C SER A 62 11.20 -15.87 19.74
N ALA A 63 11.59 -15.76 21.02
CA ALA A 63 10.65 -15.76 22.15
C ALA A 63 9.76 -14.51 22.15
N GLU A 64 10.35 -13.35 21.83
CA GLU A 64 9.61 -12.09 21.72
C GLU A 64 8.57 -12.16 20.59
N LEU A 65 8.95 -12.69 19.42
CA LEU A 65 8.02 -12.90 18.31
C LEU A 65 6.84 -13.80 18.71
N VAL A 66 7.12 -14.92 19.40
CA VAL A 66 6.08 -15.83 19.86
C VAL A 66 5.14 -15.16 20.87
N ASN A 67 5.67 -14.38 21.80
CA ASN A 67 4.85 -13.63 22.75
C ASN A 67 3.93 -12.64 22.04
N ILE A 68 4.46 -11.84 21.10
CA ILE A 68 3.66 -10.89 20.31
C ILE A 68 2.53 -11.61 19.56
N LEU A 69 2.82 -12.75 18.92
CA LEU A 69 1.82 -13.51 18.17
C LEU A 69 0.74 -14.10 19.08
N VAL A 70 1.11 -14.70 20.22
CA VAL A 70 0.16 -15.31 21.15
C VAL A 70 -0.68 -14.23 21.84
N GLU A 71 -0.07 -13.12 22.26
CA GLU A 71 -0.77 -11.97 22.81
C GLU A 71 -1.76 -11.39 21.79
N GLY A 72 -1.35 -11.24 20.52
CA GLY A 72 -2.23 -10.83 19.44
C GLY A 72 -3.45 -11.74 19.30
N ILE A 73 -3.25 -13.06 19.23
CA ILE A 73 -4.35 -14.04 19.18
C ILE A 73 -5.27 -13.90 20.40
N MET A 74 -4.72 -13.74 21.60
CA MET A 74 -5.51 -13.54 22.82
C MET A 74 -6.36 -12.27 22.75
N ARG A 75 -5.81 -11.15 22.27
CA ARG A 75 -6.53 -9.87 22.13
C ARG A 75 -7.66 -9.99 21.11
N GLU A 76 -7.37 -10.54 19.92
CA GLU A 76 -8.36 -10.70 18.85
C GLU A 76 -9.53 -11.61 19.24
N THR A 77 -9.25 -12.72 19.94
CA THR A 77 -10.28 -13.72 20.28
C THR A 77 -11.06 -13.37 21.56
N LEU A 78 -10.36 -12.88 22.59
CA LEU A 78 -10.97 -12.68 23.91
C LEU A 78 -11.48 -11.26 24.12
N ILE A 79 -10.87 -10.25 23.47
CA ILE A 79 -11.22 -8.83 23.68
C ILE A 79 -11.37 -8.06 22.36
N PRO A 80 -12.21 -8.53 21.42
CA PRO A 80 -12.29 -8.00 20.06
C PRO A 80 -12.64 -6.50 19.99
N ARG A 81 -13.40 -5.97 20.95
CA ARG A 81 -13.70 -4.52 21.01
C ARG A 81 -12.47 -3.69 21.33
N GLN A 82 -11.61 -4.15 22.24
CA GLN A 82 -10.35 -3.47 22.57
C GLN A 82 -9.31 -3.67 21.47
N ALA A 83 -9.32 -4.82 20.80
CA ALA A 83 -8.51 -5.08 19.62
C ALA A 83 -8.86 -4.09 18.48
N ALA A 84 -10.15 -3.88 18.20
CA ALA A 84 -10.59 -2.91 17.19
C ALA A 84 -10.12 -1.47 17.49
N ILE A 85 -10.12 -1.05 18.76
CA ILE A 85 -9.57 0.25 19.17
C ILE A 85 -8.05 0.29 18.97
N SER A 86 -7.38 -0.81 19.29
CA SER A 86 -5.94 -0.95 19.16
C SER A 86 -5.48 -0.88 17.69
N HIS A 87 -6.28 -1.41 16.78
CA HIS A 87 -6.02 -1.37 15.34
C HIS A 87 -5.98 0.05 14.79
N ILE A 88 -6.71 1.01 15.37
CA ILE A 88 -6.69 2.41 14.88
C ILE A 88 -5.28 2.98 15.03
N HIS A 89 -4.67 2.84 16.23
CA HIS A 89 -3.31 3.28 16.49
C HIS A 89 -2.27 2.50 15.65
N GLU A 90 -2.44 1.19 15.55
CA GLU A 90 -1.52 0.33 14.79
C GLU A 90 -1.55 0.61 13.29
N ARG A 91 -2.74 0.80 12.70
CA ARG A 91 -2.91 1.15 11.28
C ARG A 91 -2.43 2.56 11.00
N PHE A 92 -2.59 3.48 11.94
CA PHE A 92 -2.00 4.82 11.86
C PHE A 92 -0.48 4.73 11.73
N TRP A 93 0.22 4.02 12.62
CA TRP A 93 1.67 3.91 12.54
C TRP A 93 2.15 3.08 11.34
N LEU A 94 1.45 1.98 11.03
CA LEU A 94 1.72 1.21 9.81
C LEU A 94 1.67 2.11 8.56
N LEU A 95 0.67 3.00 8.48
CA LEU A 95 0.56 3.94 7.37
C LEU A 95 1.75 4.90 7.33
N MET A 96 2.15 5.48 8.46
CA MET A 96 3.29 6.40 8.51
C MET A 96 4.61 5.70 8.13
N ASP A 97 4.84 4.51 8.68
CA ASP A 97 6.05 3.71 8.47
C ASP A 97 6.16 3.24 7.02
N GLU A 98 5.05 2.81 6.41
CA GLU A 98 5.05 2.37 5.00
C GLU A 98 5.30 3.52 4.01
N HIS A 99 4.99 4.74 4.42
CA HIS A 99 5.36 5.97 3.70
C HIS A 99 6.72 6.55 4.14
N ARG A 100 7.46 5.84 5.00
CA ARG A 100 8.80 6.21 5.52
C ARG A 100 8.83 7.58 6.20
N LEU A 101 7.75 7.94 6.87
CA LEU A 101 7.70 9.18 7.64
C LEU A 101 8.38 8.97 8.99
N SER A 102 9.39 9.79 9.29
CA SER A 102 9.96 9.79 10.63
C SER A 102 8.95 10.35 11.63
N VAL A 103 9.10 10.05 12.91
CA VAL A 103 8.23 10.61 13.97
C VAL A 103 8.21 12.15 13.94
N LEU A 104 9.34 12.78 13.55
CA LEU A 104 9.42 14.23 13.35
C LEU A 104 8.57 14.69 12.16
N ASP A 105 8.57 13.95 11.06
CA ASP A 105 7.75 14.28 9.89
C ASP A 105 6.26 14.07 10.18
N VAL A 106 5.91 13.03 10.94
CA VAL A 106 4.53 12.80 11.42
C VAL A 106 4.08 13.96 12.32
N ALA A 107 4.90 14.39 13.28
CA ALA A 107 4.57 15.52 14.15
C ALA A 107 4.38 16.81 13.34
N ARG A 108 5.25 17.07 12.35
CA ARG A 108 5.10 18.22 11.45
C ARG A 108 3.86 18.09 10.57
N LEU A 109 3.56 16.89 10.07
CA LEU A 109 2.34 16.59 9.29
C LEU A 109 1.07 16.70 10.14
N LEU A 110 1.13 16.61 11.46
CA LEU A 110 -0.07 16.64 12.30
C LEU A 110 -0.16 17.86 13.24
N SER A 111 0.75 18.81 13.10
CA SER A 111 0.78 20.05 13.89
C SER A 111 -0.54 20.83 13.89
N ASP A 112 -1.23 20.94 12.75
CA ASP A 112 -2.50 21.67 12.64
C ASP A 112 -3.65 20.99 13.42
N TRP A 113 -3.47 19.71 13.73
CA TRP A 113 -4.37 18.92 14.58
C TRP A 113 -3.94 18.95 16.05
N ASN A 114 -2.96 19.80 16.41
CA ASN A 114 -2.33 19.89 17.72
C ASN A 114 -1.63 18.58 18.17
N ILE A 115 -1.18 17.76 17.21
CA ILE A 115 -0.45 16.53 17.49
C ILE A 115 1.04 16.79 17.28
N GLY A 116 1.75 17.00 18.39
CA GLY A 116 3.21 17.11 18.42
C GLY A 116 3.88 15.85 18.95
N LEU A 117 5.20 15.90 19.14
CA LEU A 117 5.98 14.77 19.67
C LEU A 117 5.49 14.26 21.02
N SER A 118 5.09 15.17 21.92
CA SER A 118 4.57 14.82 23.25
C SER A 118 3.22 14.09 23.22
N VAL A 119 2.47 14.21 22.12
CA VAL A 119 1.24 13.44 21.87
C VAL A 119 1.64 12.08 21.30
N LEU A 120 2.50 12.06 20.27
CA LEU A 120 2.95 10.85 19.58
C LEU A 120 3.73 9.87 20.48
N GLU A 121 4.42 10.36 21.50
CA GLU A 121 5.14 9.53 22.48
C GLU A 121 4.19 8.63 23.29
N SER A 122 2.93 9.04 23.47
CA SER A 122 1.93 8.31 24.24
C SER A 122 0.85 7.73 23.33
N ARG A 123 0.68 6.40 23.38
CA ARG A 123 -0.39 5.70 22.65
C ARG A 123 -1.77 6.26 23.01
N GLU A 124 -2.04 6.44 24.30
CA GLU A 124 -3.32 6.92 24.81
C GLU A 124 -3.62 8.33 24.30
N ARG A 125 -2.66 9.26 24.45
CA ARG A 125 -2.83 10.61 23.93
C ARG A 125 -2.98 10.62 22.42
N THR A 126 -2.20 9.82 21.69
CA THR A 126 -2.34 9.72 20.23
C THR A 126 -3.75 9.30 19.85
N MET A 127 -4.29 8.28 20.53
CA MET A 127 -5.65 7.78 20.29
C MET A 127 -6.73 8.84 20.50
N ASP A 128 -6.61 9.69 21.52
CA ASP A 128 -7.57 10.79 21.77
C ASP A 128 -7.67 11.77 20.59
N TYR A 129 -6.59 11.90 19.80
CA TYR A 129 -6.53 12.80 18.65
C TYR A 129 -6.87 12.12 17.31
N LEU A 130 -6.85 10.79 17.22
CA LEU A 130 -7.21 10.00 16.03
C LEU A 130 -8.74 9.98 15.79
N THR A 131 -9.31 11.18 15.67
CA THR A 131 -10.74 11.42 15.46
C THR A 131 -11.16 11.13 14.01
N ALA A 132 -12.45 10.86 13.78
CA ALA A 132 -12.97 10.57 12.45
C ALA A 132 -12.63 11.65 11.38
N PRO A 133 -12.66 12.97 11.67
CA PRO A 133 -12.20 13.98 10.72
C PRO A 133 -10.72 13.84 10.34
N LEU A 134 -9.84 13.56 11.32
CA LEU A 134 -8.42 13.35 11.06
C LEU A 134 -8.19 12.07 10.25
N LEU A 135 -8.83 10.95 10.63
CA LEU A 135 -8.71 9.68 9.89
C LEU A 135 -9.21 9.83 8.45
N LYS A 136 -10.28 10.60 8.23
CA LYS A 136 -10.74 10.94 6.88
C LYS A 136 -9.71 11.77 6.12
N GLN A 137 -9.08 12.75 6.77
CA GLN A 137 -8.03 13.55 6.14
C GLN A 137 -6.81 12.69 5.75
N LEU A 138 -6.36 11.82 6.65
CA LEU A 138 -5.27 10.86 6.39
C LEU A 138 -5.64 9.93 5.23
N SER A 139 -6.87 9.41 5.21
CA SER A 139 -7.35 8.54 4.13
C SER A 139 -7.23 9.21 2.75
N GLN A 140 -7.46 10.52 2.68
CA GLN A 140 -7.36 11.29 1.45
C GLN A 140 -5.92 11.62 1.07
N TRP A 141 -5.05 11.89 2.05
CA TRP A 141 -3.63 12.15 1.79
C TRP A 141 -2.91 10.89 1.30
N PHE A 142 -3.22 9.73 1.88
CA PHE A 142 -2.52 8.47 1.61
C PHE A 142 -3.27 7.51 0.70
N TYR A 143 -4.43 7.90 0.17
CA TYR A 143 -5.24 7.09 -0.76
C TYR A 143 -5.64 5.71 -0.20
N VAL A 144 -6.02 5.68 1.08
CA VAL A 144 -6.50 4.47 1.78
C VAL A 144 -7.96 4.63 2.20
N SER A 145 -8.60 3.53 2.59
CA SER A 145 -9.95 3.52 3.13
C SER A 145 -9.99 4.16 4.52
N ALA A 146 -10.83 5.18 4.69
CA ALA A 146 -11.10 5.76 6.02
C ALA A 146 -11.66 4.69 6.98
N ARG A 147 -12.49 3.77 6.47
CA ARG A 147 -13.07 2.68 7.26
C ARG A 147 -12.02 1.66 7.71
N TRP A 148 -10.96 1.48 6.92
CA TRP A 148 -9.80 0.71 7.36
C TRP A 148 -9.05 1.44 8.47
N LEU A 149 -8.79 2.74 8.35
CA LEU A 149 -8.17 3.49 9.46
C LEU A 149 -9.02 3.48 10.73
N GLU A 150 -10.35 3.45 10.61
CA GLU A 150 -11.30 3.32 11.73
C GLU A 150 -11.37 1.90 12.33
N GLY A 151 -10.61 0.93 11.82
CA GLY A 151 -10.64 -0.46 12.30
C GLY A 151 -11.88 -1.26 11.86
N ARG A 152 -12.70 -0.73 10.93
CA ARG A 152 -13.98 -1.33 10.52
C ARG A 152 -13.88 -2.28 9.34
N ASP A 153 -12.98 -1.98 8.41
CA ASP A 153 -12.75 -2.82 7.22
C ASP A 153 -11.38 -3.50 7.33
N THR A 154 -11.22 -4.67 6.72
CA THR A 154 -9.94 -5.41 6.72
C THR A 154 -8.97 -4.89 5.66
N ARG A 155 -9.48 -4.39 4.54
CA ARG A 155 -8.68 -3.99 3.38
C ARG A 155 -8.31 -2.50 3.41
N PRO A 156 -7.03 -2.13 3.24
CA PRO A 156 -6.60 -0.74 3.22
C PRO A 156 -7.06 0.00 1.96
N VAL A 157 -7.21 -0.69 0.84
CA VAL A 157 -7.59 -0.09 -0.45
C VAL A 157 -8.60 -1.00 -1.15
N HIS A 158 -9.53 -0.39 -1.88
CA HIS A 158 -10.44 -1.08 -2.79
C HIS A 158 -9.99 -0.83 -4.22
N LEU A 159 -9.47 -1.86 -4.88
CA LEU A 159 -8.97 -1.74 -6.25
C LEU A 159 -10.12 -1.80 -7.26
N THR A 160 -10.09 -0.89 -8.24
CA THR A 160 -11.01 -0.93 -9.37
C THR A 160 -10.51 -1.91 -10.43
N ALA A 161 -11.38 -2.83 -10.86
CA ALA A 161 -11.15 -3.66 -12.04
C ALA A 161 -11.64 -2.89 -13.27
N PHE A 162 -10.72 -2.33 -14.05
CA PHE A 162 -11.06 -1.60 -15.26
C PHE A 162 -11.21 -2.55 -16.44
N SER A 163 -12.30 -2.43 -17.19
CA SER A 163 -12.49 -3.19 -18.43
C SER A 163 -11.74 -2.59 -19.62
N GLU A 164 -11.46 -1.29 -19.58
CA GLU A 164 -10.89 -0.52 -20.71
C GLU A 164 -9.84 0.48 -20.23
N TRP A 165 -8.76 0.63 -21.01
CA TRP A 165 -7.69 1.57 -20.69
C TRP A 165 -8.15 3.02 -20.76
N MET A 166 -9.17 3.32 -21.57
CA MET A 166 -9.75 4.66 -21.65
C MET A 166 -10.36 5.08 -20.29
N GLN A 167 -10.91 4.14 -19.51
CA GLN A 167 -11.41 4.44 -18.17
C GLN A 167 -10.27 4.78 -17.21
N VAL A 168 -9.14 4.06 -17.31
CA VAL A 168 -7.92 4.35 -16.55
C VAL A 168 -7.42 5.77 -16.87
N ALA A 169 -7.35 6.12 -18.16
CA ALA A 169 -6.90 7.44 -18.60
C ALA A 169 -7.79 8.59 -18.12
N ARG A 170 -9.12 8.40 -18.14
CA ARG A 170 -10.08 9.36 -17.58
C ARG A 170 -9.94 9.51 -16.07
N GLU A 171 -9.64 8.43 -15.35
CA GLU A 171 -9.40 8.51 -13.92
C GLU A 171 -8.09 9.26 -13.60
N ILE A 172 -7.02 9.00 -14.34
CA ILE A 172 -5.76 9.76 -14.26
C ILE A 172 -6.01 11.25 -14.52
N LYS A 173 -6.78 11.60 -15.56
CA LYS A 173 -7.17 13.00 -15.84
C LYS A 173 -7.83 13.65 -14.63
N LYS A 174 -8.81 12.99 -14.00
CA LYS A 174 -9.48 13.52 -12.79
C LYS A 174 -8.49 13.71 -11.64
N ARG A 175 -7.54 12.79 -11.45
CA ARG A 175 -6.52 12.91 -10.40
C ARG A 175 -5.59 14.09 -10.64
N ILE A 176 -5.11 14.25 -11.88
CA ILE A 176 -4.28 15.40 -12.28
C ILE A 176 -5.05 16.71 -12.09
N GLN A 177 -6.31 16.77 -12.51
CA GLN A 177 -7.16 17.96 -12.35
C GLN A 177 -7.33 18.36 -10.88
N LYS A 178 -7.47 17.37 -9.98
CA LYS A 178 -7.55 17.61 -8.53
C LYS A 178 -6.21 18.03 -7.93
N SER A 179 -5.09 17.57 -8.47
CA SER A 179 -3.75 17.98 -8.01
C SER A 179 -3.35 19.36 -8.52
N ALA A 180 -3.81 19.76 -9.71
CA ALA A 180 -3.54 21.07 -10.29
C ALA A 180 -4.12 22.22 -9.45
N SER A 181 -5.22 22.00 -8.71
CA SER A 181 -5.76 23.01 -7.79
C SER A 181 -4.91 23.22 -6.53
N ASP A 182 -4.03 22.29 -6.21
CA ASP A 182 -3.30 22.22 -4.94
C ASP A 182 -1.80 22.62 -5.07
N ASP A 183 -1.38 23.20 -6.22
CA ASP A 183 0.03 23.51 -6.54
C ASP A 183 0.99 22.33 -6.24
N THR A 184 0.52 21.13 -6.54
CA THR A 184 1.25 19.88 -6.29
C THR A 184 2.15 19.58 -7.48
N PRO A 185 3.40 19.13 -7.28
CA PRO A 185 4.27 18.76 -8.39
C PRO A 185 3.63 17.66 -9.25
N PRO A 186 4.04 17.55 -10.53
CA PRO A 186 3.58 16.51 -11.43
C PRO A 186 3.65 15.11 -10.78
N PRO A 187 2.64 14.24 -10.97
CA PRO A 187 2.67 12.87 -10.47
C PRO A 187 3.46 11.94 -11.40
N GLY A 188 3.80 10.76 -10.90
CA GLY A 188 4.47 9.70 -11.65
C GLY A 188 3.54 8.51 -11.82
N ILE A 189 3.61 7.82 -12.96
CA ILE A 189 2.79 6.65 -13.24
C ILE A 189 3.69 5.42 -13.32
N PHE A 190 3.29 4.35 -12.66
CA PHE A 190 4.03 3.10 -12.67
C PHE A 190 3.07 1.95 -12.99
N LEU A 191 3.40 1.17 -14.01
CA LEU A 191 2.64 -0.02 -14.37
C LEU A 191 3.34 -1.26 -13.82
N ALA A 192 2.61 -2.17 -13.19
CA ALA A 192 3.17 -3.44 -12.74
C ALA A 192 2.41 -4.61 -13.38
N ARG A 193 3.16 -5.58 -13.87
CA ARG A 193 2.64 -6.79 -14.52
C ARG A 193 3.22 -8.02 -13.89
N GLU A 194 2.41 -9.07 -13.85
CA GLU A 194 2.90 -10.37 -13.43
C GLU A 194 3.95 -10.90 -14.42
N ASN A 195 5.05 -11.42 -13.90
CA ASN A 195 6.07 -12.07 -14.68
C ASN A 195 5.76 -13.57 -14.82
N LYS A 196 5.08 -13.95 -15.90
CA LYS A 196 4.86 -15.36 -16.23
C LYS A 196 6.03 -15.88 -17.07
N TYR A 197 7.13 -16.27 -16.41
CA TYR A 197 8.14 -17.12 -17.07
C TYR A 197 7.56 -18.53 -17.26
N ALA A 198 6.84 -18.78 -18.35
CA ALA A 198 6.58 -20.14 -18.79
C ALA A 198 7.83 -20.68 -19.49
N SER A 199 8.18 -21.94 -19.21
CA SER A 199 9.29 -22.70 -19.82
C SER A 199 9.16 -22.92 -21.34
N SER A 200 8.16 -22.30 -22.00
CA SER A 200 7.88 -22.43 -23.44
C SER A 200 7.47 -21.11 -24.12
N GLY A 201 7.91 -19.96 -23.60
CA GLY A 201 7.64 -18.65 -24.20
C GLY A 201 6.51 -17.88 -23.52
N ILE A 202 6.43 -16.58 -23.81
CA ILE A 202 5.43 -15.66 -23.23
C ILE A 202 4.05 -16.05 -23.78
N THR A 203 3.18 -16.62 -22.94
CA THR A 203 1.78 -16.85 -23.28
C THR A 203 0.97 -15.62 -22.90
N ASP A 204 0.35 -14.97 -23.90
CA ASP A 204 -0.46 -13.74 -23.83
C ASP A 204 -1.81 -13.94 -23.08
N GLU A 205 -1.88 -14.89 -22.15
CA GLU A 205 -3.11 -15.27 -21.45
C GLU A 205 -3.31 -14.43 -20.19
N TYR A 206 -4.27 -13.50 -20.29
CA TYR A 206 -4.88 -12.71 -19.22
C TYR A 206 -3.88 -12.09 -18.24
N GLU A 207 -3.08 -11.17 -18.75
CA GLU A 207 -2.25 -10.32 -17.90
C GLU A 207 -3.07 -9.10 -17.45
N ASN A 208 -3.23 -8.95 -16.14
CA ASN A 208 -3.74 -7.72 -15.55
C ASN A 208 -2.56 -6.81 -15.24
N VAL A 209 -2.63 -5.58 -15.73
CA VAL A 209 -1.65 -4.53 -15.44
C VAL A 209 -2.18 -3.68 -14.30
N PHE A 210 -1.45 -3.65 -13.19
CA PHE A 210 -1.75 -2.79 -12.05
C PHE A 210 -1.21 -1.39 -12.32
N ILE A 211 -2.02 -0.38 -12.03
CA ILE A 211 -1.69 1.03 -12.30
C ILE A 211 -1.47 1.76 -10.98
N PHE A 212 -0.24 2.16 -10.73
CA PHE A 212 0.16 2.97 -9.60
C PHE A 212 0.37 4.42 -10.00
N MET A 213 -0.05 5.33 -9.14
CA MET A 213 0.19 6.74 -9.26
C MET A 213 0.92 7.23 -8.01
N LYS A 214 2.10 7.82 -8.20
CA LYS A 214 2.90 8.37 -7.10
C LYS A 214 2.77 9.88 -7.11
N HIS A 215 2.40 10.42 -5.97
CA HIS A 215 2.20 11.84 -5.75
C HIS A 215 3.23 12.32 -4.73
N ASP A 216 3.97 13.37 -5.06
CA ASP A 216 4.77 14.08 -4.07
C ASP A 216 3.94 15.28 -3.63
N LYS A 217 3.38 15.26 -2.42
CA LYS A 217 2.58 16.37 -1.90
C LYS A 217 3.40 17.19 -0.94
N THR A 218 3.60 18.46 -1.26
CA THR A 218 4.11 19.44 -0.29
C THR A 218 2.93 19.97 0.51
N VAL A 219 2.88 19.64 1.79
CA VAL A 219 1.87 20.17 2.71
C VAL A 219 2.40 21.51 3.24
N ASN A 220 2.03 22.60 2.56
CA ASN A 220 2.33 23.97 2.98
C ASN A 220 1.37 24.39 4.10
N ARG A 221 1.90 24.92 5.20
CA ARG A 221 1.09 25.30 6.38
C ARG A 221 1.15 26.78 6.67
N HIS A 222 -0.03 27.39 6.74
CA HIS A 222 -0.24 28.84 6.90
C HIS A 222 0.31 29.42 8.22
N LYS A 223 0.71 28.59 9.20
CA LYS A 223 1.14 29.03 10.54
C LYS A 223 2.59 28.72 10.91
N THR A 224 3.29 27.91 10.13
CA THR A 224 4.68 27.52 10.41
C THR A 224 5.45 27.44 9.10
N THR A 225 6.63 28.04 9.04
CA THR A 225 7.54 28.01 7.87
C THR A 225 8.07 26.61 7.50
N ASN A 226 7.64 25.55 8.20
CA ASN A 226 8.06 24.18 7.97
C ASN A 226 7.14 23.51 6.96
N THR A 227 7.65 23.28 5.76
CA THR A 227 7.03 22.46 4.73
C THR A 227 7.41 20.99 4.93
N VAL A 228 6.45 20.08 4.76
CA VAL A 228 6.71 18.63 4.71
C VAL A 228 6.29 18.14 3.35
N THR A 229 7.22 17.53 2.62
CA THR A 229 6.92 16.82 1.39
C THR A 229 6.70 15.35 1.71
N ILE A 230 5.53 14.84 1.33
CA ILE A 230 5.14 13.45 1.56
C ILE A 230 5.00 12.79 0.20
N SER A 231 5.68 11.67 0.05
CA SER A 231 5.54 10.82 -1.13
C SER A 231 4.47 9.78 -0.87
N THR A 232 3.32 9.91 -1.55
CA THR A 232 2.21 8.97 -1.43
C THR A 232 2.04 8.16 -2.70
N THR A 233 1.57 6.93 -2.55
CA THR A 233 1.41 5.99 -3.65
C THR A 233 -0.01 5.47 -3.60
N GLU A 234 -0.71 5.68 -4.69
CA GLU A 234 -2.03 5.15 -4.94
C GLU A 234 -1.92 3.98 -5.92
N CYS A 235 -2.75 2.94 -5.73
CA CYS A 235 -3.04 1.97 -6.77
C CYS A 235 -4.46 2.23 -7.27
N LEU A 236 -4.60 2.74 -8.50
CA LEU A 236 -5.89 3.06 -9.10
C LEU A 236 -6.71 1.79 -9.33
N GLY A 237 -6.03 0.69 -9.63
CA GLY A 237 -6.66 -0.58 -9.94
C GLY A 237 -5.83 -1.40 -10.91
N TYR A 238 -6.50 -2.28 -11.64
CA TYR A 238 -5.89 -3.12 -12.66
C TYR A 238 -6.74 -3.18 -13.93
N CYS A 239 -6.09 -3.34 -15.08
CA CYS A 239 -6.73 -3.42 -16.39
C CYS A 239 -6.10 -4.55 -17.22
N PRO A 240 -6.87 -5.30 -18.02
CA PRO A 240 -6.32 -6.32 -18.92
C PRO A 240 -5.37 -5.72 -19.97
N SER A 241 -4.30 -6.43 -20.32
CA SER A 241 -3.40 -6.08 -21.44
C SER A 241 -3.53 -6.97 -22.68
N ALA A 242 -4.27 -8.08 -22.59
CA ALA A 242 -4.41 -9.06 -23.67
C ALA A 242 -5.60 -8.79 -24.60
N GLY A 243 -5.59 -9.38 -25.79
CA GLY A 243 -6.69 -9.32 -26.75
C GLY A 243 -6.97 -7.90 -27.27
N GLU A 244 -8.24 -7.51 -27.33
CA GLU A 244 -8.66 -6.17 -27.78
C GLU A 244 -8.08 -5.03 -26.93
N SER A 245 -7.77 -5.31 -25.65
CA SER A 245 -7.16 -4.35 -24.74
C SER A 245 -5.72 -3.99 -25.11
N LYS A 246 -5.02 -4.81 -25.91
CA LYS A 246 -3.63 -4.56 -26.34
C LYS A 246 -3.49 -3.28 -27.17
N THR A 247 -4.42 -3.06 -28.10
CA THR A 247 -4.43 -1.83 -28.92
C THR A 247 -4.74 -0.60 -28.08
N GLN A 248 -5.65 -0.72 -27.11
CA GLN A 248 -5.94 0.38 -26.18
C GLN A 248 -4.76 0.68 -25.26
N LEU A 249 -4.06 -0.36 -24.78
CA LEU A 249 -2.84 -0.22 -24.00
C LEU A 249 -1.74 0.49 -24.81
N ASN A 250 -1.52 0.14 -26.08
CA ASN A 250 -0.55 0.84 -26.92
C ASN A 250 -0.91 2.34 -27.10
N SER A 251 -2.19 2.64 -27.24
CA SER A 251 -2.67 4.03 -27.31
C SER A 251 -2.48 4.76 -25.97
N PHE A 252 -2.71 4.07 -24.85
CA PHE A 252 -2.43 4.57 -23.50
C PHE A 252 -0.94 4.85 -23.30
N LEU A 253 -0.05 3.94 -23.69
CA LEU A 253 1.41 4.14 -23.63
C LEU A 253 1.82 5.37 -24.45
N SER A 254 1.29 5.51 -25.66
CA SER A 254 1.52 6.67 -26.52
C SER A 254 1.09 7.98 -25.83
N MET A 255 -0.12 8.00 -25.26
CA MET A 255 -0.63 9.13 -24.49
C MET A 255 0.28 9.45 -23.30
N THR A 256 0.67 8.47 -22.49
CA THR A 256 1.52 8.70 -21.30
C THR A 256 2.89 9.25 -21.66
N ASN A 257 3.49 8.83 -22.78
CA ASN A 257 4.75 9.43 -23.25
C ASN A 257 4.56 10.90 -23.69
N ILE A 258 3.43 11.24 -24.32
CA ILE A 258 3.12 12.65 -24.63
C ILE A 258 3.06 13.46 -23.32
N LEU A 259 2.32 12.97 -22.32
CA LEU A 259 2.19 13.64 -21.02
C LEU A 259 3.53 13.77 -20.27
N PHE A 260 4.40 12.76 -20.39
CA PHE A 260 5.74 12.81 -19.85
C PHE A 260 6.61 13.86 -20.55
N ARG A 261 6.57 13.93 -21.89
CA ARG A 261 7.31 14.92 -22.68
C ARG A 261 6.81 16.35 -22.48
N THR A 262 5.53 16.52 -22.15
CA THR A 262 4.95 17.82 -21.81
C THR A 262 5.08 18.18 -20.32
N HIS A 263 5.83 17.39 -19.54
CA HIS A 263 6.06 17.57 -18.11
C HIS A 263 4.80 17.54 -17.22
N VAL A 264 3.70 17.00 -17.73
CA VAL A 264 2.50 16.69 -16.93
C VAL A 264 2.77 15.53 -15.97
N LEU A 265 3.68 14.63 -16.35
CA LEU A 265 4.17 13.53 -15.52
C LEU A 265 5.68 13.69 -15.27
N TYR A 266 6.14 13.45 -14.04
CA TYR A 266 7.59 13.48 -13.76
C TYR A 266 8.29 12.16 -14.08
N ASN A 267 7.55 11.04 -14.09
CA ASN A 267 8.09 9.72 -14.38
C ASN A 267 7.02 8.77 -14.93
N PHE A 268 7.46 7.85 -15.78
CA PHE A 268 6.66 6.73 -16.27
C PHE A 268 7.55 5.49 -16.34
N ASP A 269 7.21 4.42 -15.62
CA ASP A 269 7.90 3.14 -15.72
C ASP A 269 6.89 1.97 -15.80
N ILE A 270 7.32 0.87 -16.41
CA ILE A 270 6.61 -0.42 -16.38
C ILE A 270 7.48 -1.40 -15.59
N PHE A 271 6.90 -2.37 -14.89
CA PHE A 271 7.65 -3.37 -14.13
C PHE A 271 7.05 -4.75 -14.31
N TYR A 272 7.92 -5.76 -14.33
CA TYR A 272 7.54 -7.17 -14.24
C TYR A 272 7.82 -7.68 -12.83
N VAL A 273 6.83 -8.31 -12.21
CA VAL A 273 6.84 -8.60 -10.77
C VAL A 273 6.30 -10.00 -10.51
N SER A 274 6.67 -10.61 -9.38
CA SER A 274 6.10 -11.89 -8.94
C SER A 274 4.59 -11.75 -8.73
N GLY A 275 3.80 -12.69 -9.25
CA GLY A 275 2.33 -12.72 -9.08
C GLY A 275 1.89 -12.58 -7.63
N TYR A 276 2.61 -13.23 -6.71
CA TYR A 276 2.37 -13.14 -5.27
C TYR A 276 2.20 -11.70 -4.74
N LEU A 277 3.05 -10.76 -5.16
CA LEU A 277 2.97 -9.36 -4.67
C LEU A 277 1.69 -8.65 -5.14
N LEU A 278 1.23 -8.98 -6.35
CA LEU A 278 0.00 -8.42 -6.91
C LEU A 278 -1.23 -9.08 -6.30
N ASP A 279 -1.16 -10.37 -5.98
CA ASP A 279 -2.23 -11.11 -5.31
C ASP A 279 -2.48 -10.58 -3.89
N VAL A 280 -1.42 -10.41 -3.09
CA VAL A 280 -1.58 -9.85 -1.72
C VAL A 280 -2.08 -8.41 -1.75
N LEU A 281 -1.75 -7.63 -2.79
CA LEU A 281 -2.30 -6.29 -3.00
C LEU A 281 -3.79 -6.35 -3.34
N LYS A 282 -4.18 -7.26 -4.23
CA LYS A 282 -5.56 -7.47 -4.66
C LYS A 282 -6.46 -7.94 -3.51
N GLU A 283 -5.94 -8.80 -2.63
CA GLU A 283 -6.64 -9.26 -1.44
C GLU A 283 -6.69 -8.21 -0.32
N GLY A 284 -5.91 -7.12 -0.45
CA GLY A 284 -5.86 -6.03 0.51
C GLY A 284 -5.09 -6.39 1.78
N GLU A 285 -4.06 -7.23 1.66
CA GLU A 285 -3.19 -7.60 2.78
C GLU A 285 -2.03 -6.61 2.97
N ILE A 286 -1.74 -5.80 1.95
CA ILE A 286 -0.58 -4.90 1.93
C ILE A 286 -0.95 -3.52 1.35
N LEU A 287 -0.21 -2.48 1.75
CA LEU A 287 -0.39 -1.12 1.23
C LEU A 287 0.26 -0.95 -0.16
N PRO A 288 -0.33 -0.15 -1.07
CA PRO A 288 0.25 0.12 -2.40
C PRO A 288 1.68 0.66 -2.36
N ALA A 289 1.99 1.52 -1.39
CA ALA A 289 3.31 2.11 -1.22
C ALA A 289 4.39 1.04 -0.98
N THR A 290 4.09 0.03 -0.17
CA THR A 290 4.96 -1.11 0.12
C THR A 290 5.24 -1.91 -1.15
N VAL A 291 4.18 -2.22 -1.91
CA VAL A 291 4.28 -3.03 -3.13
C VAL A 291 5.15 -2.31 -4.16
N LEU A 292 4.83 -1.05 -4.49
CA LEU A 292 5.61 -0.29 -5.46
C LEU A 292 7.09 -0.15 -5.04
N ARG A 293 7.34 0.01 -3.74
CA ARG A 293 8.70 0.11 -3.20
C ARG A 293 9.49 -1.19 -3.35
N GLU A 294 8.90 -2.34 -3.01
CA GLU A 294 9.57 -3.63 -3.19
C GLU A 294 9.83 -3.90 -4.68
N ILE A 295 8.88 -3.56 -5.55
CA ILE A 295 9.07 -3.60 -7.01
C ILE A 295 10.29 -2.75 -7.41
N GLN A 296 10.33 -1.48 -7.02
CA GLN A 296 11.41 -0.57 -7.39
C GLN A 296 12.78 -1.02 -6.84
N LYS A 297 12.82 -1.59 -5.64
CA LYS A 297 14.05 -2.12 -5.02
C LYS A 297 14.66 -3.25 -5.84
N HIS A 298 13.83 -4.18 -6.34
CA HIS A 298 14.29 -5.30 -7.16
C HIS A 298 14.78 -4.87 -8.56
N HIS A 299 14.29 -3.74 -9.08
CA HIS A 299 14.64 -3.22 -10.41
C HIS A 299 15.73 -2.14 -10.40
N SER A 300 16.23 -1.74 -9.23
CA SER A 300 17.29 -0.72 -9.10
C SER A 300 18.70 -1.24 -9.40
N THR A 301 18.88 -2.55 -9.68
CA THR A 301 20.20 -3.19 -9.79
C THR A 301 20.67 -3.51 -11.22
N GLU A 302 19.92 -3.20 -12.28
CA GLU A 302 20.39 -3.41 -13.66
C GLU A 302 20.05 -2.22 -14.60
N SER A 303 21.08 -1.49 -15.04
CA SER A 303 21.14 -0.60 -16.23
C SER A 303 20.35 0.75 -16.24
N GLY A 304 20.89 1.71 -17.01
CA GLY A 304 20.67 3.18 -16.90
C GLY A 304 19.30 3.77 -17.29
N PRO A 305 19.18 5.13 -17.30
CA PRO A 305 17.91 5.87 -17.19
C PRO A 305 16.94 5.74 -18.38
N LEU A 306 17.37 5.21 -19.52
CA LEU A 306 16.52 4.96 -20.71
C LEU A 306 16.27 3.46 -20.95
N TYR A 307 16.85 2.59 -20.11
CA TYR A 307 16.88 1.14 -20.30
C TYR A 307 15.89 0.39 -19.38
N LYS A 308 15.14 1.10 -18.54
CA LYS A 308 14.26 0.50 -17.54
C LYS A 308 12.88 0.21 -18.13
N ASN A 309 12.72 -1.04 -18.57
CA ASN A 309 11.52 -1.86 -18.32
C ASN A 309 10.30 -1.83 -19.27
N ILE A 310 10.39 -1.27 -20.48
CA ILE A 310 9.50 -1.71 -21.59
C ILE A 310 10.28 -2.71 -22.44
N ARG A 311 10.21 -4.00 -22.10
CA ARG A 311 11.09 -5.03 -22.70
C ARG A 311 10.60 -5.58 -24.03
N THR A 312 9.31 -5.54 -24.35
CA THR A 312 8.81 -6.03 -25.64
C THR A 312 8.93 -4.92 -26.69
N ASP A 313 9.52 -5.24 -27.84
CA ASP A 313 9.64 -4.28 -28.95
C ASP A 313 8.27 -3.76 -29.42
N GLU A 314 7.21 -4.55 -29.21
CA GLU A 314 5.83 -4.20 -29.54
C GLU A 314 5.24 -3.08 -28.69
N GLU A 315 5.60 -2.99 -27.40
CA GLU A 315 5.09 -1.95 -26.49
C GLU A 315 6.02 -0.74 -26.45
N ARG A 316 7.32 -0.99 -26.70
CA ARG A 316 8.34 0.05 -26.74
C ARG A 316 8.11 1.00 -27.91
N LYS A 317 7.67 0.50 -29.07
CA LYS A 317 7.39 1.32 -30.26
C LYS A 317 6.29 2.36 -30.03
N PRO A 318 5.07 2.00 -29.55
CA PRO A 318 4.03 2.97 -29.19
C PRO A 318 4.51 4.04 -28.21
N PHE A 319 5.31 3.64 -27.21
CA PHE A 319 5.85 4.60 -26.26
C PHE A 319 6.88 5.55 -26.89
N LEU A 320 7.80 5.05 -27.72
CA LEU A 320 8.86 5.89 -28.34
C LEU A 320 8.34 6.78 -29.49
N PHE A 321 7.36 6.28 -30.25
CA PHE A 321 6.79 6.92 -31.44
C PHE A 321 5.30 7.21 -31.26
N PRO A 322 4.90 8.02 -30.26
CA PRO A 322 3.51 8.14 -29.85
C PRO A 322 2.59 8.63 -30.98
N LEU A 323 3.09 9.46 -31.90
CA LEU A 323 2.30 10.00 -33.01
C LEU A 323 1.91 8.95 -34.06
N GLU A 324 2.63 7.83 -34.14
CA GLU A 324 2.34 6.74 -35.08
C GLU A 324 1.28 5.78 -34.54
N TYR A 325 1.15 5.67 -33.21
CA TYR A 325 0.35 4.64 -32.55
C TYR A 325 -0.83 5.21 -31.75
N ILE A 326 -0.88 6.52 -31.53
CA ILE A 326 -2.02 7.18 -30.85
C ILE A 326 -3.21 7.31 -31.80
N THR A 327 -4.41 7.00 -31.31
CA THR A 327 -5.65 7.28 -32.07
C THR A 327 -6.16 8.70 -31.79
N PRO A 328 -7.06 9.24 -32.64
CA PRO A 328 -7.59 10.60 -32.45
C PRO A 328 -8.23 10.84 -31.08
N GLU A 329 -8.97 9.86 -30.55
CA GLU A 329 -9.62 9.96 -29.23
C GLU A 329 -8.58 10.11 -28.11
N TRP A 330 -7.51 9.31 -28.15
CA TRP A 330 -6.43 9.37 -27.18
C TRP A 330 -5.59 10.65 -27.31
N SER A 331 -5.42 11.14 -28.53
CA SER A 331 -4.73 12.41 -28.78
C SER A 331 -5.53 13.61 -28.25
N GLU A 332 -6.87 13.57 -28.35
CA GLU A 332 -7.74 14.59 -27.76
C GLU A 332 -7.59 14.58 -26.24
N LEU A 333 -7.68 13.40 -25.62
CA LEU A 333 -7.54 13.27 -24.17
C LEU A 333 -6.15 13.74 -23.68
N ALA A 334 -5.07 13.41 -24.40
CA ALA A 334 -3.73 13.90 -24.08
C ALA A 334 -3.66 15.43 -24.09
N ARG A 335 -4.32 16.07 -25.07
CA ARG A 335 -4.37 17.53 -25.21
C ARG A 335 -5.16 18.16 -24.08
N GLU A 336 -6.32 17.59 -23.74
CA GLU A 336 -7.14 18.04 -22.63
C GLU A 336 -6.37 17.97 -21.30
N ILE A 337 -5.65 16.86 -21.05
CA ILE A 337 -4.85 16.71 -19.83
C ILE A 337 -3.69 17.73 -19.83
N THR A 338 -3.00 17.90 -20.95
CA THR A 338 -1.88 18.85 -21.06
C THR A 338 -2.35 20.29 -20.81
N ALA A 339 -3.54 20.64 -21.28
CA ALA A 339 -4.13 21.96 -21.04
C ALA A 339 -4.43 22.23 -19.56
N LEU A 340 -4.57 21.21 -18.71
CA LEU A 340 -4.75 21.38 -17.26
C LEU A 340 -3.44 21.77 -16.53
N SER A 341 -2.28 21.55 -17.16
CA SER A 341 -0.96 21.78 -16.56
C SER A 341 -0.26 23.04 -17.09
N ILE A 342 -0.92 23.79 -17.97
CA ILE A 342 -0.44 25.10 -18.44
C ILE A 342 -1.07 26.17 -17.51
N PRO A 343 -0.26 27.00 -16.84
CA PRO A 343 -0.75 28.06 -15.95
C PRO A 343 -1.56 29.15 -16.65
#